data_AF-A0A1Y2DLU1-F1
#
_entry.id   AF-A0A1Y2DLU1-F1
#
_cell.length_a   1.000
_cell.length_b   1.000
_cell.length_c   1.000
_cell.angle_alpha   90.00
_cell.angle_beta   90.00
_cell.angle_gamma   90.00
#
_symmetry.space_group_name_H-M   'P 1'
#
loop_
_entity.id
_entity.type
_entity.pdbx_description
1 polymer ?
#
loop_
_entity_poly.entity_id
_entity_poly.type
_entity_poly.pdbx_seq_one_letter_code
_entity_poly.pdbx_strand_id
1 'polypeptide(L)'
;MAAKVIVLGSVNGKLAPAFQKLGTLHSKNKFSFAIVTGDLFGNDDDDESITQLLNGHIKVPLSTYFTVGTAPLPPRIVERLETSPDEDLCENLHFLGKRSITTTSDGIRIVALGGNLDTSIVGGQSKEQLLPYHTTSDATSLRGANKTDILLTSIWPAGVWEKSITTLTPENQAAVSSTKEIADLCAAIKPRYHFSSSPVGFFYEREPFFYSSAVDETSTDKQVTRFISMAPFGNPAKAKAMYAFNVQAGETASTIPHGSTMSPFIVKSGIKRGSETVTNEGGYSRFGNGTNHHDGRHSKRRHHLPPTGPSQCFFCLANANLETHMVESIGDSSYVAAAKGPLPSSNFFAENGLNFPCHQLIISFAHNATIREIALDPEAEDPNEGLKTYKEMARFRETMQAMVAKKSKFKLGAVTWEISRANNIHLHWQFLPVPIDLVRRGLVEAGFKVEAENRRYPAFQTQELDSAIDHVGDFLRVWIWSDDGDTGIQGKELVLHIDDSSRFDLQFPRKVLAKLLQLDNRFRWQDVVQSTQEETESANQFKEAFKPWDFTRET
;
A
#
# COMPACT_ATOMS: atom_id res chain seq x y z
N MET A 1 20.57 27.30 1.03
CA MET A 1 21.69 27.18 2.01
C MET A 1 21.38 26.02 2.94
N ALA A 2 22.38 25.26 3.39
CA ALA A 2 22.17 24.18 4.34
C ALA A 2 21.96 24.74 5.76
N ALA A 3 20.86 24.36 6.40
CA ALA A 3 20.56 24.69 7.78
C ALA A 3 21.41 23.82 8.72
N LYS A 4 22.05 24.44 9.72
CA LYS A 4 22.79 23.71 10.76
C LYS A 4 21.85 23.43 11.92
N VAL A 5 21.54 22.18 12.19
CA VAL A 5 20.54 21.77 13.19
C VAL A 5 21.25 21.08 14.35
N ILE A 6 20.83 21.41 15.58
CA ILE A 6 21.26 20.70 16.79
C ILE A 6 20.09 20.01 17.48
N VAL A 7 20.27 18.75 17.82
CA VAL A 7 19.25 17.90 18.42
C VAL A 7 19.68 17.54 19.83
N LEU A 8 18.77 17.70 20.79
CA LEU A 8 18.92 17.33 22.18
C LEU A 8 18.01 16.13 22.49
N GLY A 9 18.50 15.17 23.27
CA GLY A 9 17.65 14.14 23.87
C GLY A 9 16.74 14.70 24.97
N SER A 10 15.99 13.84 25.66
CA SER A 10 15.12 14.26 26.76
C SER A 10 15.89 15.07 27.80
N VAL A 11 15.41 16.27 28.12
CA VAL A 11 16.01 17.18 29.11
C VAL A 11 15.56 16.80 30.53
N ASN A 12 14.36 16.23 30.68
CA ASN A 12 13.78 15.78 31.94
C ASN A 12 13.90 16.85 33.04
N GLY A 13 13.55 18.11 32.72
CA GLY A 13 13.53 19.19 33.72
C GLY A 13 14.85 19.94 33.92
N LYS A 14 15.97 19.43 33.40
CA LYS A 14 17.30 20.08 33.51
C LYS A 14 17.47 21.26 32.54
N LEU A 15 16.50 22.18 32.52
CA LEU A 15 16.35 23.27 31.55
C LEU A 15 17.56 24.20 31.52
N ALA A 16 17.94 24.80 32.65
CA ALA A 16 19.04 25.76 32.71
C ALA A 16 20.39 25.17 32.28
N PRO A 17 20.83 23.99 32.78
CA PRO A 17 22.06 23.35 32.30
C PRO A 17 22.02 22.98 30.81
N ALA A 18 20.87 22.51 30.31
CA ALA A 18 20.71 22.14 28.90
C ALA A 18 20.85 23.36 27.98
N PHE A 19 20.15 24.46 28.28
CA PHE A 19 20.18 25.67 27.47
C PHE A 19 21.50 26.45 27.60
N GLN A 20 22.16 26.42 28.76
CA GLN A 20 23.51 26.99 28.90
C GLN A 20 24.52 26.27 28.00
N LYS A 21 24.46 24.93 27.97
CA LYS A 21 25.33 24.13 27.10
C LYS A 21 24.98 24.34 25.63
N LEU A 22 23.68 24.43 25.30
CA LEU A 22 23.21 24.77 23.95
C LEU A 22 23.75 26.14 23.49
N GLY A 23 23.70 27.16 24.35
CA GLY A 23 24.21 28.49 24.06
C GLY A 23 25.73 28.49 23.82
N THR A 24 26.47 27.71 24.61
CA THR A 24 27.92 27.53 24.44
C THR A 24 28.27 26.87 23.10
N LEU A 25 27.46 25.92 22.64
CA LEU A 25 27.66 25.27 21.34
C LEU A 25 27.21 26.17 20.19
N HIS A 26 26.10 26.89 20.35
CA HIS A 26 25.56 27.79 19.35
C HIS A 26 26.49 28.98 19.09
N SER A 27 27.12 29.55 20.13
CA SER A 27 28.08 30.64 19.96
C SER A 27 29.26 30.28 19.05
N LYS A 28 29.69 29.01 19.08
CA LYS A 28 30.79 28.48 18.26
C LYS A 28 30.34 28.05 16.86
N ASN A 29 29.21 27.34 16.76
CA ASN A 29 28.84 26.65 15.52
C ASN A 29 27.82 27.40 14.67
N LYS A 30 27.09 28.36 15.27
CA LYS A 30 26.01 29.16 14.66
C LYS A 30 24.94 28.27 14.01
N PHE A 31 24.18 27.58 14.85
CA PHE A 31 23.06 26.73 14.41
C PHE A 31 21.87 27.58 13.95
N SER A 32 21.13 27.10 12.96
CA SER A 32 19.87 27.70 12.50
C SER A 32 18.77 27.52 13.54
N PHE A 33 18.57 26.29 14.04
CA PHE A 33 17.58 25.97 15.06
C PHE A 33 17.94 24.69 15.83
N ALA A 34 17.23 24.44 16.93
CA ALA A 34 17.36 23.25 17.76
C ALA A 34 16.07 22.41 17.82
N ILE A 35 16.22 21.10 18.07
CA ILE A 35 15.09 20.17 18.29
C ILE A 35 15.32 19.40 19.60
N VAL A 36 14.27 19.18 20.39
CA VAL A 36 14.27 18.28 21.55
C VAL A 36 13.42 17.04 21.23
N THR A 37 13.99 15.82 21.35
CA THR A 37 13.36 14.57 20.86
C THR A 37 12.49 13.83 21.86
N GLY A 38 12.47 14.26 23.12
CA GLY A 38 11.68 13.65 24.18
C GLY A 38 11.26 14.67 25.23
N ASP A 39 11.12 14.22 26.47
CA ASP A 39 10.61 15.02 27.57
C ASP A 39 11.51 16.24 27.86
N LEU A 40 11.00 17.44 27.55
CA LEU A 40 11.67 18.70 27.89
C LEU A 40 11.57 18.97 29.41
N PHE A 41 10.39 18.73 29.96
CA PHE A 41 10.03 18.91 31.37
C PHE A 41 10.08 17.57 32.11
N GLY A 42 10.35 17.61 33.42
CA GLY A 42 10.30 16.46 34.32
C GLY A 42 8.97 16.37 35.09
N ASN A 43 8.64 15.18 35.61
CA ASN A 43 7.46 14.98 36.47
C ASN A 43 7.55 15.74 37.81
N ASP A 44 8.79 15.97 38.28
CA ASP A 44 9.09 16.64 39.55
C ASP A 44 9.63 18.07 39.32
N ASP A 45 9.31 18.68 38.18
CA ASP A 45 9.76 20.06 37.92
C ASP A 45 9.12 21.02 38.91
N ASP A 46 9.96 21.70 39.69
CA ASP A 46 9.52 22.74 40.60
C ASP A 46 8.86 23.89 39.82
N ASP A 47 7.73 24.38 40.33
CA ASP A 47 7.00 25.52 39.76
C ASP A 47 7.88 26.76 39.56
N GLU A 48 8.95 26.89 40.34
CA GLU A 48 9.94 27.97 40.23
C GLU A 48 10.72 27.91 38.92
N SER A 49 11.23 26.74 38.52
CA SER A 49 12.01 26.58 37.28
C SER A 49 11.17 26.88 36.04
N ILE A 50 9.90 26.46 36.05
CA ILE A 50 8.93 26.76 34.99
C ILE A 50 8.63 28.26 34.95
N THR A 51 8.44 28.90 36.11
CA THR A 51 8.22 30.35 36.21
C THR A 51 9.42 31.12 35.67
N GLN A 52 10.64 30.69 36.01
CA GLN A 52 11.87 31.29 35.51
C GLN A 52 12.00 31.17 33.99
N LEU A 53 11.57 30.04 33.39
CA LEU A 53 11.52 29.87 31.94
C LEU A 53 10.50 30.81 31.27
N LEU A 54 9.26 30.83 31.77
CA LEU A 54 8.18 31.66 31.20
C LEU A 54 8.47 33.15 31.33
N ASN A 55 9.11 33.58 32.42
CA ASN A 55 9.54 34.96 32.64
C ASN A 55 10.85 35.31 31.92
N GLY A 56 11.48 34.39 31.18
CA GLY A 56 12.70 34.63 30.41
C GLY A 56 14.00 34.70 31.20
N HIS A 57 14.00 34.28 32.48
CA HIS A 57 15.23 34.15 33.28
C HIS A 57 16.10 32.98 32.79
N ILE A 58 15.46 31.88 32.37
CA ILE A 58 16.12 30.80 31.63
C ILE A 58 16.04 31.14 30.14
N LYS A 59 17.15 31.61 29.57
CA LYS A 59 17.20 32.01 28.16
C LYS A 59 17.37 30.82 27.23
N VAL A 60 16.52 30.73 26.23
CA VAL A 60 16.65 29.79 25.12
C VAL A 60 17.47 30.47 24.00
N PRO A 61 18.68 29.97 23.70
CA PRO A 61 19.68 30.73 22.93
C PRO A 61 19.44 30.79 21.42
N LEU A 62 18.55 29.97 20.88
CA LEU A 62 18.12 29.93 19.47
C LEU A 62 16.76 29.26 19.37
N SER A 63 16.04 29.46 18.26
CA SER A 63 14.74 28.82 18.00
C SER A 63 14.82 27.31 18.24
N THR A 64 14.07 26.84 19.22
CA THR A 64 14.09 25.47 19.72
C THR A 64 12.69 24.89 19.63
N TYR A 65 12.56 23.80 18.90
CA TYR A 65 11.29 23.12 18.67
C TYR A 65 11.19 21.87 19.56
N PHE A 66 10.04 21.67 20.19
CA PHE A 66 9.76 20.47 20.97
C PHE A 66 8.30 20.01 20.77
N THR A 67 8.06 18.73 21.04
CA THR A 67 6.71 18.12 21.00
C THR A 67 6.42 17.48 22.36
N VAL A 68 5.24 16.89 22.52
CA VAL A 68 4.88 16.18 23.74
C VAL A 68 5.75 14.92 23.89
N GLY A 69 6.39 14.77 25.04
CA GLY A 69 7.21 13.61 25.35
C GLY A 69 6.39 12.39 25.80
N THR A 70 6.98 11.53 26.61
CA THR A 70 6.31 10.36 27.20
C THR A 70 5.68 10.65 28.56
N ALA A 71 6.12 11.73 29.21
CA ALA A 71 5.58 12.27 30.45
C ALA A 71 4.60 13.43 30.17
N PRO A 72 3.61 13.65 31.05
CA PRO A 72 2.69 14.77 30.93
C PRO A 72 3.42 16.11 31.08
N LEU A 73 2.94 17.13 30.36
CA LEU A 73 3.43 18.50 30.53
C LEU A 73 2.98 19.05 31.90
N PRO A 74 3.80 19.90 32.56
CA PRO A 74 3.41 20.54 33.80
C PRO A 74 2.14 21.39 33.65
N PRO A 75 1.25 21.46 34.66
CA PRO A 75 -0.04 22.15 34.55
C PRO A 75 0.04 23.61 34.10
N ARG A 76 1.07 24.35 34.53
CA ARG A 76 1.29 25.76 34.13
C ARG A 76 1.68 25.92 32.67
N ILE A 77 2.43 24.95 32.13
CA ILE A 77 2.75 24.91 30.70
C ILE A 77 1.48 24.61 29.89
N VAL A 78 0.66 23.68 30.37
CA VAL A 78 -0.65 23.36 29.76
C VAL A 78 -1.54 24.59 29.75
N GLU A 79 -1.69 25.30 30.87
CA GLU A 79 -2.50 26.51 30.98
C GLU A 79 -2.02 27.62 30.03
N ARG A 80 -0.71 27.83 29.93
CA ARG A 80 -0.12 28.82 29.01
C ARG A 80 -0.40 28.47 27.55
N LEU A 81 -0.28 27.18 27.18
CA LEU A 81 -0.56 26.70 25.82
C LEU A 81 -2.07 26.70 25.50
N GLU A 82 -2.96 26.52 26.49
CA GLU A 82 -4.40 26.65 26.30
C GLU A 82 -4.84 28.12 26.16
N THR A 83 -4.19 29.04 26.88
CA THR A 83 -4.53 30.46 26.86
C THR A 83 -4.09 31.13 25.56
N SER A 84 -2.92 30.74 25.04
CA SER A 84 -2.35 31.31 23.81
C SER A 84 -1.81 30.20 22.90
N PRO A 85 -2.69 29.49 22.18
CA PRO A 85 -2.30 28.33 21.36
C PRO A 85 -1.44 28.69 20.14
N ASP A 86 -1.54 29.94 19.66
CA ASP A 86 -0.80 30.44 18.49
C ASP A 86 0.49 31.21 18.89
N GLU A 87 0.80 31.31 20.18
CA GLU A 87 2.00 31.99 20.67
C GLU A 87 3.09 31.00 21.09
N ASP A 88 4.33 31.45 20.97
CA ASP A 88 5.48 30.73 21.53
C ASP A 88 5.38 30.66 23.06
N LEU A 89 5.87 29.55 23.62
CA LEU A 89 5.83 29.31 25.06
C LEU A 89 6.66 30.37 25.81
N CYS A 90 7.84 30.67 25.26
CA CYS A 90 8.68 31.81 25.58
C CYS A 90 9.58 32.14 24.37
N GLU A 91 10.40 33.19 24.47
CA GLU A 91 11.30 33.60 23.38
C GLU A 91 12.15 32.42 22.90
N ASN A 92 12.09 32.13 21.59
CA ASN A 92 12.80 31.04 20.94
C ASN A 92 12.39 29.61 21.35
N LEU A 93 11.25 29.41 22.03
CA LEU A 93 10.78 28.08 22.41
C LEU A 93 9.39 27.79 21.82
N HIS A 94 9.39 26.95 20.77
CA HIS A 94 8.24 26.69 19.92
C HIS A 94 7.68 25.28 20.21
N PHE A 95 6.41 25.22 20.60
CA PHE A 95 5.71 23.95 20.81
C PHE A 95 5.06 23.49 19.50
N LEU A 96 5.42 22.29 19.05
CA LEU A 96 4.92 21.72 17.80
C LEU A 96 3.53 21.07 17.94
N GLY A 97 2.98 20.91 19.15
CA GLY A 97 1.80 20.07 19.35
C GLY A 97 2.15 18.57 19.35
N LYS A 98 1.17 17.73 19.71
CA LYS A 98 1.28 16.26 19.64
C LYS A 98 1.45 15.79 18.20
N ARG A 99 0.64 16.32 17.27
CA ARG A 99 0.76 16.01 15.84
C ARG A 99 0.78 17.29 15.00
N SER A 100 1.80 17.45 14.17
CA SER A 100 1.92 18.62 13.31
C SER A 100 2.86 18.43 12.12
N ILE A 101 2.74 19.34 11.17
CA ILE A 101 3.65 19.52 10.04
C ILE A 101 4.06 21.00 10.07
N THR A 102 5.30 21.28 10.45
CA THR A 102 5.82 22.64 10.59
C THR A 102 6.99 22.84 9.64
N THR A 103 6.99 23.94 8.90
CA THR A 103 8.12 24.34 8.07
C THR A 103 8.85 25.50 8.75
N THR A 104 10.14 25.32 9.01
CA THR A 104 10.98 26.35 9.64
C THR A 104 11.27 27.50 8.68
N SER A 105 11.79 28.61 9.18
CA SER A 105 12.26 29.75 8.38
C SER A 105 13.31 29.37 7.33
N ASP A 106 14.12 28.34 7.60
CA ASP A 106 15.12 27.81 6.67
C ASP A 106 14.53 26.85 5.63
N GLY A 107 13.20 26.67 5.60
CA GLY A 107 12.49 25.81 4.67
C GLY A 107 12.52 24.32 5.03
N ILE A 108 12.96 23.95 6.23
CA ILE A 108 13.04 22.54 6.67
C ILE A 108 11.66 22.08 7.14
N ARG A 109 11.14 21.00 6.56
CA ARG A 109 9.85 20.41 6.94
C ARG A 109 10.01 19.39 8.07
N ILE A 110 9.48 19.73 9.24
CA ILE A 110 9.44 18.89 10.44
C ILE A 110 8.03 18.31 10.60
N VAL A 111 7.94 16.99 10.69
CA VAL A 111 6.72 16.27 11.06
C VAL A 111 6.89 15.76 12.49
N ALA A 112 6.01 16.13 13.40
CA ALA A 112 6.06 15.71 14.79
C ALA A 112 4.91 14.76 15.14
N LEU A 113 5.23 13.68 15.86
CA LEU A 113 4.27 12.78 16.51
C LEU A 113 4.76 12.44 17.92
N GLY A 114 4.29 13.20 18.90
CA GLY A 114 4.63 13.06 20.33
C GLY A 114 3.77 12.02 21.07
N GLY A 115 4.13 11.72 22.31
CA GLY A 115 3.38 10.82 23.20
C GLY A 115 3.62 9.32 23.01
N ASN A 116 3.04 8.55 23.92
CA ASN A 116 2.93 7.09 23.87
C ASN A 116 1.71 6.64 23.06
N LEU A 117 1.76 5.47 22.43
CA LEU A 117 0.58 4.93 21.76
C LEU A 117 -0.43 4.44 22.80
N ASP A 118 -1.63 5.02 22.79
CA ASP A 118 -2.79 4.48 23.50
C ASP A 118 -3.82 3.99 22.49
N THR A 119 -4.20 2.71 22.63
CA THR A 119 -5.18 2.05 21.75
C THR A 119 -6.60 2.06 22.32
N SER A 120 -6.77 2.49 23.57
CA SER A 120 -8.05 2.54 24.29
C SER A 120 -8.80 3.86 24.08
N ILE A 121 -8.09 4.92 23.69
CA ILE A 121 -8.65 6.25 23.47
C ILE A 121 -9.13 6.37 22.01
N VAL A 122 -10.43 6.54 21.82
CA VAL A 122 -11.04 6.85 20.52
C VAL A 122 -11.04 8.38 20.36
N GLY A 123 -10.34 8.90 19.34
CA GLY A 123 -10.12 10.34 19.14
C GLY A 123 -11.42 11.16 19.08
N GLY A 124 -11.40 12.37 19.65
CA GLY A 124 -12.59 13.23 19.69
C GLY A 124 -12.78 14.15 20.90
N GLN A 125 -11.77 14.39 21.76
CA GLN A 125 -11.89 15.37 22.85
C GLN A 125 -10.99 16.59 22.60
N SER A 126 -11.49 17.79 22.92
CA SER A 126 -10.87 19.09 22.61
C SER A 126 -9.52 19.39 23.32
N LYS A 127 -9.04 18.51 24.21
CA LYS A 127 -7.75 18.62 24.94
C LYS A 127 -6.65 17.70 24.40
N GLU A 128 -6.82 17.10 23.21
CA GLU A 128 -5.99 16.00 22.70
C GLU A 128 -4.51 16.33 22.39
N GLN A 129 -4.17 17.60 22.10
CA GLN A 129 -2.83 17.96 21.58
C GLN A 129 -1.75 18.11 22.66
N LEU A 130 -2.16 18.20 23.94
CA LEU A 130 -1.26 18.42 25.08
C LEU A 130 -1.04 17.14 25.90
N LEU A 131 -1.80 16.09 25.63
CA LEU A 131 -1.69 14.81 26.33
C LEU A 131 -0.47 14.01 25.83
N PRO A 132 0.21 13.25 26.72
CA PRO A 132 1.36 12.42 26.38
C PRO A 132 0.97 11.12 25.69
N TYR A 133 -0.14 11.11 24.94
CA TYR A 133 -0.66 9.95 24.24
C TYR A 133 -1.10 10.29 22.82
N HIS A 134 -0.66 9.50 21.85
CA HIS A 134 -1.16 9.53 20.48
C HIS A 134 -1.97 8.28 20.16
N THR A 135 -2.89 8.44 19.21
CA THR A 135 -3.74 7.36 18.70
C THR A 135 -3.22 6.84 17.36
N THR A 136 -3.72 5.68 16.94
CA THR A 136 -3.47 5.16 15.58
C THR A 136 -3.97 6.12 14.48
N SER A 137 -5.03 6.89 14.77
CA SER A 137 -5.56 7.91 13.86
C SER A 137 -4.57 9.06 13.67
N ASP A 138 -3.95 9.54 14.74
CA ASP A 138 -2.95 10.61 14.70
C ASP A 138 -1.78 10.25 13.76
N ALA A 139 -1.21 9.06 13.94
CA ALA A 139 -0.13 8.54 13.09
C ALA A 139 -0.57 8.35 11.63
N THR A 140 -1.82 7.96 11.39
CA THR A 140 -2.36 7.78 10.03
C THR A 140 -2.58 9.13 9.33
N SER A 141 -3.02 10.16 10.06
CA SER A 141 -3.28 11.50 9.50
C SER A 141 -2.02 12.17 8.95
N LEU A 142 -0.84 11.83 9.47
CA LEU A 142 0.45 12.38 9.04
C LEU A 142 1.04 11.69 7.79
N ARG A 143 0.45 10.59 7.32
CA ARG A 143 0.97 9.84 6.14
C ARG A 143 0.95 10.63 4.83
N GLY A 144 0.15 11.69 4.74
CA GLY A 144 0.11 12.59 3.58
C GLY A 144 1.25 13.62 3.54
N ALA A 145 2.12 13.67 4.55
CA ALA A 145 3.22 14.63 4.65
C ALA A 145 4.41 14.23 3.75
N ASN A 146 4.19 14.21 2.44
CA ASN A 146 5.24 13.92 1.46
C ASN A 146 6.36 14.99 1.54
N LYS A 147 7.59 14.60 1.17
CA LYS A 147 8.81 15.45 1.21
C LYS A 147 9.17 15.91 2.63
N THR A 148 9.11 15.01 3.61
CA THR A 148 9.51 15.32 5.00
C THR A 148 11.04 15.31 5.16
N ASP A 149 11.61 16.38 5.70
CA ASP A 149 13.04 16.42 6.02
C ASP A 149 13.31 15.72 7.36
N ILE A 150 12.52 16.03 8.39
CA ILE A 150 12.72 15.52 9.74
C ILE A 150 11.40 14.95 10.28
N LEU A 151 11.39 13.68 10.67
CA LEU A 151 10.35 13.07 11.49
C LEU A 151 10.82 13.04 12.95
N LEU A 152 10.04 13.62 13.84
CA LEU A 152 10.29 13.69 15.27
C LEU A 152 9.26 12.85 16.03
N THR A 153 9.71 11.83 16.76
CA THR A 153 8.80 10.97 17.55
C THR A 153 9.31 10.69 18.96
N SER A 154 8.41 10.65 19.94
CA SER A 154 8.80 10.40 21.34
C SER A 154 9.12 8.92 21.63
N ILE A 155 8.55 8.00 20.84
CA ILE A 155 8.81 6.56 20.90
C ILE A 155 9.34 6.04 19.56
N TRP A 156 9.90 4.82 19.57
CA TRP A 156 10.62 4.30 18.42
C TRP A 156 9.69 3.67 17.37
N PRO A 157 10.05 3.71 16.09
CA PRO A 157 9.46 2.82 15.09
C PRO A 157 9.80 1.35 15.38
N ALA A 158 8.79 0.48 15.39
CA ALA A 158 8.99 -0.95 15.58
C ALA A 158 9.88 -1.56 14.49
N GLY A 159 10.82 -2.42 14.91
CA GLY A 159 11.73 -3.13 14.01
C GLY A 159 12.87 -2.27 13.46
N VAL A 160 13.07 -1.04 13.94
CA VAL A 160 14.11 -0.15 13.41
C VAL A 160 15.53 -0.63 13.66
N TRP A 161 15.79 -1.54 14.58
CA TRP A 161 17.12 -2.15 14.75
C TRP A 161 17.31 -3.42 13.89
N GLU A 162 16.30 -3.86 13.15
CA GLU A 162 16.41 -5.04 12.30
C GLU A 162 17.35 -4.80 11.11
N LYS A 163 18.11 -5.85 10.75
CA LYS A 163 19.08 -5.86 9.65
C LYS A 163 20.22 -4.85 9.78
N SER A 164 20.33 -4.18 10.92
CA SER A 164 21.41 -3.28 11.27
C SER A 164 22.64 -4.04 11.73
N ILE A 165 23.82 -3.55 11.38
CA ILE A 165 25.08 -4.06 11.93
C ILE A 165 25.23 -3.60 13.38
N THR A 166 24.70 -2.40 13.70
CA THR A 166 24.61 -1.89 15.07
C THR A 166 23.55 -2.68 15.84
N THR A 167 24.00 -3.63 16.66
CA THR A 167 23.14 -4.44 17.53
C THR A 167 22.71 -3.66 18.76
N LEU A 168 21.44 -3.82 19.14
CA LEU A 168 20.91 -3.31 20.40
C LEU A 168 21.04 -4.43 21.45
N THR A 169 21.55 -4.12 22.64
CA THR A 169 21.63 -5.14 23.70
C THR A 169 20.21 -5.54 24.16
N PRO A 170 20.00 -6.78 24.64
CA PRO A 170 18.68 -7.23 25.08
C PRO A 170 18.04 -6.34 26.16
N GLU A 171 18.85 -5.77 27.06
CA GLU A 171 18.39 -4.86 28.11
C GLU A 171 17.85 -3.56 27.51
N ASN A 172 18.56 -2.99 26.54
CA ASN A 172 18.13 -1.77 25.85
C ASN A 172 16.91 -2.04 24.96
N GLN A 173 16.83 -3.23 24.35
CA GLN A 173 15.66 -3.62 23.55
C GLN A 173 14.40 -3.76 24.40
N ALA A 174 14.51 -4.31 25.61
CA ALA A 174 13.38 -4.41 26.54
C ALA A 174 12.95 -3.05 27.11
N ALA A 175 13.88 -2.10 27.23
CA ALA A 175 13.58 -0.77 27.76
C ALA A 175 12.91 0.16 26.73
N VAL A 176 13.09 -0.08 25.42
CA VAL A 176 12.55 0.77 24.36
C VAL A 176 11.08 0.45 24.08
N SER A 177 10.23 1.46 24.23
CA SER A 177 8.88 1.43 23.67
C SER A 177 8.95 1.68 22.16
N SER A 178 8.38 0.75 21.38
CA SER A 178 8.33 0.87 19.93
C SER A 178 6.98 0.42 19.37
N THR A 179 6.51 1.09 18.32
CA THR A 179 5.17 0.85 17.77
C THR A 179 5.18 0.70 16.26
N LYS A 180 4.23 -0.08 15.77
CA LYS A 180 4.10 -0.33 14.32
C LYS A 180 3.54 0.89 13.59
N GLU A 181 2.76 1.71 14.27
CA GLU A 181 2.13 2.93 13.77
C GLU A 181 3.18 3.94 13.31
N ILE A 182 4.26 4.07 14.09
CA ILE A 182 5.39 4.95 13.77
C ILE A 182 6.27 4.36 12.67
N ALA A 183 6.45 3.03 12.66
CA ALA A 183 7.12 2.34 11.56
C ALA A 183 6.37 2.56 10.23
N ASP A 184 5.05 2.37 10.23
CA ASP A 184 4.20 2.58 9.06
C ASP A 184 4.19 4.07 8.65
N LEU A 185 4.22 5.01 9.60
CA LEU A 185 4.32 6.45 9.31
C LEU A 185 5.65 6.80 8.66
N CYS A 186 6.78 6.35 9.24
CA CYS A 186 8.11 6.59 8.68
C CYS A 186 8.24 6.00 7.28
N ALA A 187 7.68 4.80 7.06
CA ALA A 187 7.66 4.16 5.76
C ALA A 187 6.79 4.90 4.72
N ALA A 188 5.71 5.57 5.16
CA ALA A 188 4.83 6.33 4.28
C ALA A 188 5.45 7.67 3.86
N ILE A 189 5.98 8.45 4.80
CA ILE A 189 6.47 9.81 4.53
C ILE A 189 7.94 9.85 4.12
N LYS A 190 8.67 8.75 4.37
CA LYS A 190 10.07 8.52 3.98
C LYS A 190 10.99 9.70 4.33
N PRO A 191 11.11 10.05 5.63
CA PRO A 191 11.79 11.26 6.06
C PRO A 191 13.31 11.15 5.86
N ARG A 192 14.02 12.26 5.65
CA ARG A 192 15.49 12.20 5.52
C ARG A 192 16.18 11.85 6.85
N TYR A 193 15.63 12.38 7.94
CA TYR A 193 16.04 12.08 9.31
C TYR A 193 14.82 11.67 10.13
N HIS A 194 14.96 10.61 10.93
CA HIS A 194 13.99 10.24 11.94
C HIS A 194 14.68 10.27 13.30
N PHE A 195 14.30 11.25 14.12
CA PHE A 195 14.79 11.39 15.48
C PHE A 195 13.78 10.84 16.49
N SER A 196 14.28 10.05 17.44
CA SER A 196 13.52 9.59 18.60
C SER A 196 14.26 9.80 19.92
N SER A 197 13.55 9.63 21.03
CA SER A 197 14.16 9.62 22.36
C SER A 197 14.44 8.19 22.84
N SER A 198 15.59 7.99 23.48
CA SER A 198 15.88 6.77 24.23
C SER A 198 15.35 6.92 25.66
N PRO A 199 14.61 5.94 26.18
CA PRO A 199 14.08 6.00 27.56
C PRO A 199 15.18 5.84 28.62
N VAL A 200 16.29 5.19 28.26
CA VAL A 200 17.44 4.94 29.12
C VAL A 200 18.67 5.67 28.56
N GLY A 201 19.70 5.86 29.40
CA GLY A 201 20.96 6.56 29.12
C GLY A 201 21.85 5.96 28.02
N PHE A 202 21.31 5.58 26.87
CA PHE A 202 22.06 5.08 25.73
C PHE A 202 21.70 5.84 24.43
N PHE A 203 22.67 5.90 23.54
CA PHE A 203 22.54 6.49 22.21
C PHE A 203 22.48 5.37 21.17
N TYR A 204 21.64 5.53 20.16
CA TYR A 204 21.55 4.57 19.06
C TYR A 204 21.50 5.29 17.72
N GLU A 205 22.42 4.89 16.83
CA GLU A 205 22.48 5.34 15.45
C GLU A 205 22.76 4.09 14.62
N ARG A 206 21.83 3.79 13.71
CA ARG A 206 22.00 2.71 12.74
C ARG A 206 22.48 3.27 11.42
N GLU A 207 22.98 2.39 10.55
CA GLU A 207 23.28 2.81 9.18
C GLU A 207 22.03 3.34 8.46
N PRO A 208 22.18 4.30 7.53
CA PRO A 208 21.06 4.82 6.76
C PRO A 208 20.35 3.70 6.03
N PHE A 209 19.05 3.84 5.82
CA PHE A 209 18.30 2.88 5.02
C PHE A 209 17.55 3.54 3.88
N PHE A 210 17.49 2.85 2.75
CA PHE A 210 16.82 3.34 1.54
C PHE A 210 15.50 2.60 1.29
N TYR A 211 14.61 3.27 0.57
CA TYR A 211 13.34 2.70 0.15
C TYR A 211 13.48 2.23 -1.30
N SER A 212 13.28 0.93 -1.55
CA SER A 212 13.23 0.40 -2.91
C SER A 212 11.85 0.69 -3.50
N SER A 213 11.80 1.58 -4.50
CA SER A 213 10.61 1.86 -5.31
C SER A 213 10.85 1.24 -6.69
N ALA A 214 9.99 0.34 -7.13
CA ALA A 214 10.05 -0.24 -8.48
C ALA A 214 9.58 0.75 -9.58
N VAL A 215 9.11 1.94 -9.18
CA VAL A 215 8.51 2.96 -10.05
C VAL A 215 9.52 4.06 -10.44
N ASP A 216 10.70 4.08 -9.80
CA ASP A 216 11.62 5.22 -9.81
C ASP A 216 13.02 4.89 -10.38
N GLU A 217 13.15 3.93 -11.30
CA GLU A 217 14.43 3.71 -12.00
C GLU A 217 14.80 4.87 -12.95
N THR A 218 13.82 5.71 -13.31
CA THR A 218 14.01 6.93 -14.11
C THR A 218 14.20 8.20 -13.28
N SER A 219 13.99 8.15 -11.95
CA SER A 219 14.16 9.31 -11.08
C SER A 219 15.58 9.32 -10.49
N THR A 220 16.27 10.46 -10.57
CA THR A 220 17.59 10.65 -9.94
C THR A 220 17.53 10.73 -8.41
N ASP A 221 16.34 10.70 -7.81
CA ASP A 221 16.09 11.00 -6.40
C ASP A 221 15.94 9.72 -5.57
N LYS A 222 17.03 9.30 -4.93
CA LYS A 222 17.02 8.14 -4.02
C LYS A 222 16.58 8.58 -2.62
N GLN A 223 15.50 7.99 -2.10
CA GLN A 223 14.99 8.29 -0.77
C GLN A 223 15.73 7.47 0.30
N VAL A 224 16.40 8.17 1.23
CA VAL A 224 17.21 7.57 2.30
C VAL A 224 16.85 8.21 3.64
N THR A 225 16.57 7.38 4.64
CA THR A 225 16.31 7.81 6.02
C THR A 225 17.51 7.48 6.93
N ARG A 226 17.86 8.43 7.80
CA ARG A 226 18.80 8.23 8.91
C ARG A 226 18.03 8.20 10.22
N PHE A 227 18.06 7.07 10.92
CA PHE A 227 17.42 6.95 12.23
C PHE A 227 18.43 7.16 13.35
N ILE A 228 18.12 8.09 14.26
CA ILE A 228 18.97 8.46 15.38
C ILE A 228 18.10 8.58 16.64
N SER A 229 18.43 7.82 17.67
CA SER A 229 17.83 7.95 19.00
C SER A 229 18.81 8.56 20.00
N MET A 230 18.36 9.62 20.65
CA MET A 230 19.17 10.44 21.55
C MET A 230 19.08 9.95 23.00
N ALA A 231 20.23 9.90 23.69
CA ALA A 231 20.25 9.66 25.13
C ALA A 231 19.72 10.87 25.91
N PRO A 232 19.11 10.68 27.09
CA PRO A 232 18.72 11.77 27.97
C PRO A 232 19.87 12.70 28.34
N PHE A 233 19.59 13.98 28.52
CA PHE A 233 20.56 14.98 28.90
C PHE A 233 21.07 14.77 30.34
N GLY A 234 22.39 14.83 30.50
CA GLY A 234 23.02 14.58 31.80
C GLY A 234 22.83 13.13 32.27
N ASN A 235 22.76 12.17 31.34
CA ASN A 235 22.74 10.76 31.66
C ASN A 235 24.07 10.31 32.31
N PRO A 236 24.02 9.34 33.25
CA PRO A 236 25.22 8.90 33.98
C PRO A 236 26.24 8.18 33.09
N ALA A 237 25.79 7.50 32.03
CA ALA A 237 26.63 6.78 31.08
C ALA A 237 27.42 7.71 30.14
N LYS A 238 27.19 9.04 30.20
CA LYS A 238 27.75 10.04 29.28
C LYS A 238 27.52 9.71 27.80
N ALA A 239 26.48 8.94 27.51
CA ALA A 239 26.03 8.66 26.16
C ALA A 239 25.62 9.95 25.44
N LYS A 240 25.69 9.93 24.12
CA LYS A 240 25.51 11.12 23.28
C LYS A 240 24.08 11.67 23.39
N ALA A 241 23.96 12.79 24.09
CA ALA A 241 22.70 13.50 24.34
C ALA A 241 22.51 14.75 23.46
N MET A 242 23.52 15.12 22.66
CA MET A 242 23.47 16.21 21.69
C MET A 242 24.06 15.76 20.35
N TYR A 243 23.38 16.06 19.26
CA TYR A 243 23.78 15.70 17.90
C TYR A 243 23.63 16.90 16.97
N ALA A 244 24.68 17.28 16.26
CA ALA A 244 24.65 18.39 15.32
C ALA A 244 24.86 17.89 13.89
N PHE A 245 24.09 18.40 12.94
CA PHE A 245 24.18 18.03 11.53
C PHE A 245 23.71 19.17 10.62
N ASN A 246 23.96 19.03 9.33
CA ASN A 246 23.52 19.97 8.31
C ASN A 246 22.43 19.32 7.45
N VAL A 247 21.40 20.09 7.10
CA VAL A 247 20.32 19.64 6.21
C VAL A 247 19.91 20.79 5.29
N GLN A 248 19.79 20.52 3.99
CA GLN A 248 19.35 21.51 3.02
C GLN A 248 17.90 21.24 2.59
N ALA A 249 17.04 22.25 2.67
CA ALA A 249 15.63 22.12 2.26
C ALA A 249 15.51 21.59 0.83
N GLY A 250 14.68 20.55 0.64
CA GLY A 250 14.38 19.98 -0.68
C GLY A 250 15.52 19.19 -1.34
N GLU A 251 16.64 18.95 -0.64
CA GLU A 251 17.75 18.15 -1.16
C GLU A 251 17.39 16.65 -1.11
N THR A 252 17.43 16.02 -2.26
CA THR A 252 17.25 14.57 -2.47
C THR A 252 18.61 13.90 -2.63
N ALA A 253 18.77 12.69 -2.11
CA ALA A 253 20.05 11.99 -2.23
C ALA A 253 20.19 11.45 -3.66
N SER A 254 21.19 11.94 -4.41
CA SER A 254 21.50 11.45 -5.75
C SER A 254 22.11 10.04 -5.75
N THR A 255 22.76 9.66 -4.65
CA THR A 255 23.39 8.35 -4.46
C THR A 255 23.05 7.78 -3.09
N ILE A 256 22.89 6.44 -3.02
CA ILE A 256 22.70 5.74 -1.76
C ILE A 256 24.06 5.70 -1.04
N PRO A 257 24.16 6.19 0.20
CA PRO A 257 25.41 6.14 0.96
C PRO A 257 25.95 4.72 1.09
N HIS A 258 27.27 4.55 1.02
CA HIS A 258 27.90 3.25 1.17
C HIS A 258 27.59 2.64 2.55
N GLY A 259 27.24 1.35 2.58
CA GLY A 259 26.82 0.65 3.79
C GLY A 259 25.36 0.88 4.19
N SER A 260 24.56 1.55 3.37
CA SER A 260 23.12 1.68 3.63
C SER A 260 22.41 0.34 3.53
N THR A 261 21.43 0.12 4.40
CA THR A 261 20.59 -1.08 4.38
C THR A 261 19.25 -0.82 3.69
N MET A 262 18.53 -1.87 3.34
CA MET A 262 17.15 -1.73 2.87
C MET A 262 16.24 -1.38 4.06
N SER A 263 15.23 -0.53 3.85
CA SER A 263 14.30 -0.09 4.89
C SER A 263 13.82 -1.26 5.78
N PRO A 264 13.90 -1.11 7.12
CA PRO A 264 13.39 -2.13 8.05
C PRO A 264 11.85 -2.17 8.07
N PHE A 265 11.20 -1.11 7.60
CA PHE A 265 9.75 -0.97 7.69
C PHE A 265 9.07 -1.57 6.46
N ILE A 266 8.14 -2.47 6.71
CA ILE A 266 7.30 -3.06 5.67
C ILE A 266 6.15 -2.09 5.41
N VAL A 267 6.16 -1.38 4.28
CA VAL A 267 5.03 -0.53 3.86
C VAL A 267 3.82 -1.43 3.62
N LYS A 268 2.93 -1.53 4.60
CA LYS A 268 1.59 -2.08 4.38
C LYS A 268 0.77 -0.98 3.73
N SER A 269 0.54 -1.05 2.42
CA SER A 269 -0.48 -0.25 1.74
C SER A 269 -1.84 -0.48 2.44
N GLY A 270 -2.23 0.53 3.22
CA GLY A 270 -3.28 0.44 4.22
C GLY A 270 -4.66 0.58 3.60
N ILE A 271 -5.59 -0.30 3.98
CA ILE A 271 -7.00 -0.01 4.29
C ILE A 271 -7.41 -0.93 5.46
N LYS A 272 -7.40 -0.35 6.66
CA LYS A 272 -8.25 -0.63 7.82
C LYS A 272 -9.69 -0.11 7.73
N ARG A 273 -10.72 -0.92 7.47
CA ARG A 273 -12.14 -0.56 7.76
C ARG A 273 -12.46 -0.83 9.24
N GLY A 274 -13.39 -0.07 9.81
CA GLY A 274 -14.07 -0.37 11.07
C GLY A 274 -15.18 -1.43 10.90
N SER A 275 -15.29 -2.23 11.97
CA SER A 275 -16.34 -3.15 12.48
C SER A 275 -17.60 -3.42 11.66
N GLU A 276 -17.91 -4.69 11.37
CA GLU A 276 -18.76 -5.56 12.21
C GLU A 276 -18.75 -7.01 11.69
N THR A 277 -19.06 -7.93 12.59
CA THR A 277 -18.97 -9.40 12.52
C THR A 277 -19.48 -10.04 11.23
N VAL A 278 -18.57 -10.58 10.41
CA VAL A 278 -18.77 -11.85 9.68
C VAL A 278 -17.41 -12.54 9.59
N THR A 279 -17.35 -13.77 10.08
CA THR A 279 -16.24 -14.72 9.93
C THR A 279 -15.76 -14.75 8.48
N ASN A 280 -14.56 -14.23 8.23
CA ASN A 280 -13.89 -14.40 6.94
C ASN A 280 -12.39 -14.54 7.17
N GLU A 281 -11.99 -15.74 7.58
CA GLU A 281 -10.60 -16.16 7.55
C GLU A 281 -10.08 -16.25 6.10
N GLY A 282 -8.85 -15.77 5.87
CA GLY A 282 -8.04 -16.13 4.72
C GLY A 282 -8.10 -15.19 3.52
N GLY A 283 -7.41 -14.04 3.59
CA GLY A 283 -6.88 -13.39 2.39
C GLY A 283 -5.63 -14.14 1.92
N TYR A 284 -5.77 -15.00 0.92
CA TYR A 284 -4.67 -15.83 0.40
C TYR A 284 -4.22 -15.41 -0.99
N SER A 285 -2.89 -15.30 -1.12
CA SER A 285 -2.13 -15.03 -2.34
C SER A 285 -2.23 -16.21 -3.33
N ARG A 286 -2.43 -15.90 -4.61
CA ARG A 286 -2.65 -16.80 -5.76
C ARG A 286 -1.44 -17.69 -6.13
N PHE A 287 -0.33 -17.59 -5.38
CA PHE A 287 0.99 -18.20 -5.68
C PHE A 287 1.42 -19.31 -4.71
N GLY A 288 0.48 -20.01 -4.07
CA GLY A 288 0.81 -21.14 -3.19
C GLY A 288 0.58 -22.48 -3.89
N ASN A 289 1.63 -23.09 -4.46
CA ASN A 289 1.57 -24.48 -4.91
C ASN A 289 1.51 -25.43 -3.70
N GLY A 290 0.55 -26.35 -3.70
CA GLY A 290 0.43 -27.41 -2.71
C GLY A 290 1.03 -28.72 -3.24
N THR A 291 1.85 -29.38 -2.42
CA THR A 291 1.85 -30.84 -2.23
C THR A 291 2.55 -31.20 -0.92
N ASN A 292 1.87 -32.06 -0.15
CA ASN A 292 2.24 -32.96 0.94
C ASN A 292 2.63 -32.46 2.36
N HIS A 293 1.91 -33.10 3.30
CA HIS A 293 1.96 -33.06 4.75
C HIS A 293 3.19 -33.77 5.33
N HIS A 294 3.82 -33.15 6.34
CA HIS A 294 3.95 -33.66 7.72
C HIS A 294 4.64 -32.61 8.62
N ASP A 295 4.42 -32.76 9.92
CA ASP A 295 4.52 -31.81 11.03
C ASP A 295 5.74 -30.88 11.16
N GLY A 296 5.49 -29.70 11.74
CA GLY A 296 6.52 -28.90 12.41
C GLY A 296 6.31 -27.39 12.30
N ARG A 297 5.97 -26.73 13.41
CA ARG A 297 5.92 -25.27 13.58
C ARG A 297 7.24 -24.61 13.12
N HIS A 298 7.26 -24.09 11.88
CA HIS A 298 8.19 -23.05 11.44
C HIS A 298 7.51 -22.18 10.38
N SER A 299 7.07 -20.98 10.78
CA SER A 299 6.59 -19.95 9.87
C SER A 299 7.78 -19.41 9.07
N LYS A 300 8.05 -20.01 7.90
CA LYS A 300 8.99 -19.45 6.93
C LYS A 300 8.38 -18.16 6.36
N ARG A 301 9.04 -17.05 6.69
CA ARG A 301 8.89 -15.72 6.10
C ARG A 301 8.90 -15.86 4.57
N ARG A 302 7.78 -15.53 3.90
CA ARG A 302 7.75 -15.33 2.45
C ARG A 302 8.56 -14.06 2.15
N HIS A 303 9.69 -14.22 1.48
CA HIS A 303 10.50 -13.13 0.95
C HIS A 303 9.63 -12.22 0.06
N HIS A 304 9.73 -10.90 0.23
CA HIS A 304 9.26 -9.94 -0.77
C HIS A 304 10.18 -10.08 -1.99
N LEU A 305 9.73 -10.88 -2.94
CA LEU A 305 10.27 -10.93 -4.29
C LEU A 305 9.95 -9.61 -5.00
N PRO A 306 10.77 -9.19 -5.99
CA PRO A 306 10.42 -8.09 -6.90
C PRO A 306 9.05 -8.33 -7.57
N PRO A 307 8.46 -7.34 -8.26
CA PRO A 307 7.36 -7.63 -9.20
C PRO A 307 7.76 -8.85 -10.00
N THR A 308 6.89 -9.86 -10.05
CA THR A 308 7.22 -11.10 -10.74
C THR A 308 7.55 -10.73 -12.17
N GLY A 309 8.82 -10.79 -12.56
CA GLY A 309 9.20 -10.59 -13.96
C GLY A 309 8.54 -11.65 -14.84
N PRO A 310 8.68 -11.58 -16.17
CA PRO A 310 8.07 -12.55 -17.08
C PRO A 310 8.36 -14.02 -16.72
N SER A 311 9.51 -14.30 -16.11
CA SER A 311 9.91 -15.64 -15.66
C SER A 311 9.21 -16.14 -14.39
N GLN A 312 8.56 -15.27 -13.62
CA GLN A 312 7.85 -15.61 -12.37
C GLN A 312 6.35 -15.31 -12.43
N CYS A 313 5.86 -14.68 -13.49
CA CYS A 313 4.45 -14.37 -13.68
C CYS A 313 3.67 -15.62 -14.10
N PHE A 314 2.52 -15.87 -13.45
CA PHE A 314 1.65 -17.02 -13.74
C PHE A 314 0.97 -16.94 -15.12
N PHE A 315 1.00 -15.79 -15.78
CA PHE A 315 0.35 -15.52 -17.06
C PHE A 315 1.33 -15.32 -18.22
N CYS A 316 2.64 -15.29 -17.96
CA CYS A 316 3.61 -15.15 -19.05
C CYS A 316 3.95 -16.52 -19.62
N LEU A 317 3.86 -16.68 -20.95
CA LEU A 317 4.39 -17.86 -21.66
C LEU A 317 5.90 -18.04 -21.46
N ALA A 318 6.63 -16.96 -21.14
CA ALA A 318 8.06 -16.99 -20.81
C ALA A 318 8.37 -17.64 -19.44
N ASN A 319 7.36 -17.89 -18.60
CA ASN A 319 7.54 -18.60 -17.34
C ASN A 319 7.61 -20.11 -17.57
N ALA A 320 8.75 -20.72 -17.24
CA ALA A 320 8.95 -22.17 -17.36
C ALA A 320 8.01 -23.01 -16.47
N ASN A 321 7.43 -22.42 -15.43
CA ASN A 321 6.47 -23.07 -14.53
C ASN A 321 5.00 -22.81 -14.93
N LEU A 322 4.76 -22.27 -16.12
CA LEU A 322 3.39 -22.10 -16.62
C LEU A 322 2.75 -23.48 -16.84
N GLU A 323 1.50 -23.60 -16.40
CA GLU A 323 0.66 -24.79 -16.57
C GLU A 323 0.19 -24.89 -18.04
N THR A 324 1.10 -25.30 -18.93
CA THR A 324 0.88 -25.28 -20.39
C THR A 324 -0.25 -26.21 -20.85
N HIS A 325 -0.63 -27.22 -20.07
CA HIS A 325 -1.77 -28.10 -20.40
C HIS A 325 -3.12 -27.37 -20.41
N MET A 326 -3.21 -26.21 -19.75
CA MET A 326 -4.42 -25.37 -19.73
C MET A 326 -4.48 -24.38 -20.89
N VAL A 327 -3.43 -24.24 -21.70
CA VAL A 327 -3.43 -23.34 -22.87
C VAL A 327 -4.26 -23.96 -23.98
N GLU A 328 -5.23 -23.19 -24.48
CA GLU A 328 -6.29 -23.65 -25.39
C GLU A 328 -6.09 -23.19 -26.83
N SER A 329 -5.79 -21.91 -27.04
CA SER A 329 -5.46 -21.32 -28.35
C SER A 329 -4.44 -20.20 -28.18
N ILE A 330 -3.56 -19.99 -29.16
CA ILE A 330 -2.46 -19.02 -29.12
C ILE A 330 -2.52 -18.19 -30.40
N GLY A 331 -2.67 -16.86 -30.28
CA GLY A 331 -2.63 -15.91 -31.38
C GLY A 331 -1.27 -15.23 -31.52
N ASP A 332 -1.25 -14.06 -32.15
CA ASP A 332 -0.04 -13.29 -32.44
C ASP A 332 0.38 -12.40 -31.26
N SER A 333 -0.58 -11.83 -30.52
CA SER A 333 -0.34 -10.90 -29.39
C SER A 333 -1.00 -11.37 -28.07
N SER A 334 -1.80 -12.43 -28.10
CA SER A 334 -2.58 -12.93 -26.97
C SER A 334 -2.89 -14.42 -27.08
N TYR A 335 -3.31 -15.05 -25.98
CA TYR A 335 -3.69 -16.46 -25.95
C TYR A 335 -4.88 -16.71 -25.00
N VAL A 336 -5.54 -17.86 -25.19
CA VAL A 336 -6.66 -18.33 -24.37
C VAL A 336 -6.22 -19.51 -23.53
N ALA A 337 -6.62 -19.53 -22.26
CA ALA A 337 -6.38 -20.63 -21.33
C ALA A 337 -7.53 -20.83 -20.34
N ALA A 338 -7.68 -22.08 -19.88
CA ALA A 338 -8.61 -22.44 -18.81
C ALA A 338 -8.33 -21.70 -17.51
N ALA A 339 -9.37 -21.15 -16.88
CA ALA A 339 -9.25 -20.55 -15.57
C ALA A 339 -9.05 -21.64 -14.50
N LYS A 340 -7.94 -21.57 -13.75
CA LYS A 340 -7.72 -22.44 -12.59
C LYS A 340 -8.84 -22.27 -11.57
N GLY A 341 -9.45 -23.38 -11.16
CA GLY A 341 -10.64 -23.37 -10.29
C GLY A 341 -11.81 -22.62 -10.94
N PRO A 342 -12.35 -23.10 -12.07
CA PRO A 342 -13.41 -22.42 -12.81
C PRO A 342 -14.64 -22.20 -11.90
N LEU A 343 -15.44 -21.18 -12.21
CA LEU A 343 -16.62 -20.88 -11.39
C LEU A 343 -17.72 -21.94 -11.57
N PRO A 344 -18.12 -22.32 -12.80
CA PRO A 344 -18.99 -23.46 -13.06
C PRO A 344 -18.21 -24.77 -12.96
N SER A 345 -18.91 -25.88 -12.77
CA SER A 345 -18.32 -27.23 -12.87
C SER A 345 -18.54 -27.72 -14.30
N SER A 346 -17.83 -28.76 -14.72
CA SER A 346 -17.94 -29.28 -16.08
C SER A 346 -19.37 -29.68 -16.46
N ASN A 347 -20.16 -30.11 -15.47
CA ASN A 347 -21.55 -30.52 -15.68
C ASN A 347 -22.57 -29.39 -15.56
N PHE A 348 -22.18 -28.19 -15.13
CA PHE A 348 -23.11 -27.10 -14.82
C PHE A 348 -23.93 -26.64 -16.04
N PHE A 349 -23.31 -26.65 -17.22
CA PHE A 349 -23.96 -26.28 -18.49
C PHE A 349 -24.19 -27.47 -19.43
N ALA A 350 -24.10 -28.71 -18.94
CA ALA A 350 -24.21 -29.91 -19.77
C ALA A 350 -25.59 -30.01 -20.46
N GLU A 351 -26.67 -29.64 -19.77
CA GLU A 351 -28.02 -29.57 -20.35
C GLU A 351 -28.14 -28.53 -21.47
N ASN A 352 -27.28 -27.52 -21.42
CA ASN A 352 -27.12 -26.49 -22.43
C ASN A 352 -26.01 -26.83 -23.43
N GLY A 353 -25.59 -28.09 -23.58
CA GLY A 353 -24.66 -28.50 -24.64
C GLY A 353 -23.19 -28.10 -24.43
N LEU A 354 -22.82 -27.60 -23.25
CA LEU A 354 -21.43 -27.37 -22.86
C LEU A 354 -21.05 -28.36 -21.76
N ASN A 355 -20.26 -29.38 -22.12
CA ASN A 355 -19.81 -30.44 -21.19
C ASN A 355 -18.50 -30.09 -20.46
N PHE A 356 -18.13 -28.81 -20.45
CA PHE A 356 -16.93 -28.27 -19.83
C PHE A 356 -17.27 -26.92 -19.15
N PRO A 357 -16.48 -26.46 -18.17
CA PRO A 357 -16.82 -25.29 -17.36
C PRO A 357 -16.94 -23.97 -18.16
N CYS A 358 -16.15 -23.85 -19.23
CA CYS A 358 -16.09 -22.69 -20.13
C CYS A 358 -15.80 -21.35 -19.42
N HIS A 359 -15.07 -21.37 -18.30
CA HIS A 359 -14.56 -20.16 -17.66
C HIS A 359 -13.13 -19.92 -18.16
N GLN A 360 -12.97 -18.97 -19.08
CA GLN A 360 -11.73 -18.78 -19.84
C GLN A 360 -11.02 -17.48 -19.50
N LEU A 361 -9.70 -17.49 -19.67
CA LEU A 361 -8.82 -16.33 -19.59
C LEU A 361 -8.33 -16.00 -21.00
N ILE A 362 -8.48 -14.76 -21.43
CA ILE A 362 -7.83 -14.18 -22.61
C ILE A 362 -6.69 -13.31 -22.09
N ILE A 363 -5.45 -13.61 -22.45
CA ILE A 363 -4.25 -13.06 -21.79
C ILE A 363 -3.33 -12.47 -22.86
N SER A 364 -2.82 -11.25 -22.65
CA SER A 364 -1.83 -10.63 -23.55
C SER A 364 -0.48 -11.35 -23.46
N PHE A 365 0.37 -11.28 -24.47
CA PHE A 365 1.77 -11.71 -24.31
C PHE A 365 2.60 -10.67 -23.56
N ALA A 366 2.37 -9.40 -23.87
CA ALA A 366 3.03 -8.28 -23.22
C ALA A 366 2.79 -8.31 -21.70
N HIS A 367 3.88 -8.20 -20.92
CA HIS A 367 3.87 -8.20 -19.46
C HIS A 367 3.59 -6.78 -18.95
N ASN A 368 2.37 -6.32 -19.19
CA ASN A 368 1.91 -5.03 -18.73
C ASN A 368 0.57 -5.19 -18.02
N ALA A 369 0.28 -4.29 -17.11
CA ALA A 369 -0.91 -4.36 -16.28
C ALA A 369 -2.18 -3.92 -17.03
N THR A 370 -2.02 -3.08 -18.05
CA THR A 370 -3.11 -2.47 -18.82
C THR A 370 -2.81 -2.40 -20.32
N ILE A 371 -3.85 -2.32 -21.14
CA ILE A 371 -3.70 -2.15 -22.59
C ILE A 371 -3.06 -0.80 -22.97
N ARG A 372 -3.29 0.21 -22.13
CA ARG A 372 -2.66 1.54 -22.25
C ARG A 372 -1.15 1.46 -22.04
N GLU A 373 -0.67 0.70 -21.06
CA GLU A 373 0.77 0.48 -20.86
C GLU A 373 1.40 -0.22 -22.06
N ILE A 374 0.73 -1.22 -22.66
CA ILE A 374 1.21 -1.88 -23.89
C ILE A 374 1.31 -0.85 -25.03
N ALA A 375 0.31 0.01 -25.17
CA ALA A 375 0.29 1.02 -26.24
C ALA A 375 1.30 2.16 -26.06
N LEU A 376 1.69 2.47 -24.81
CA LEU A 376 2.61 3.54 -24.46
C LEU A 376 4.03 3.03 -24.18
N ASP A 377 4.29 1.74 -24.38
CA ASP A 377 5.60 1.14 -24.16
C ASP A 377 6.63 1.73 -25.15
N PRO A 378 7.64 2.48 -24.69
CA PRO A 378 8.64 3.07 -25.57
C PRO A 378 9.58 2.02 -26.17
N GLU A 379 9.62 0.80 -25.64
CA GLU A 379 10.45 -0.31 -26.11
C GLU A 379 9.69 -1.25 -27.07
N ALA A 380 8.40 -1.01 -27.34
CA ALA A 380 7.62 -1.82 -28.26
C ALA A 380 8.16 -1.75 -29.70
N GLU A 381 8.36 -2.92 -30.32
CA GLU A 381 8.81 -3.01 -31.72
C GLU A 381 7.78 -2.41 -32.70
N ASP A 382 6.50 -2.53 -32.38
CA ASP A 382 5.40 -1.92 -33.15
C ASP A 382 4.66 -0.85 -32.32
N PRO A 383 4.62 0.42 -32.78
CA PRO A 383 3.85 1.48 -32.14
C PRO A 383 2.35 1.21 -32.00
N ASN A 384 1.80 0.24 -32.73
CA ASN A 384 0.39 -0.15 -32.67
C ASN A 384 0.16 -1.43 -31.86
N GLU A 385 1.15 -1.94 -31.12
CA GLU A 385 1.07 -3.22 -30.43
C GLU A 385 -0.12 -3.29 -29.46
N GLY A 386 -0.38 -2.22 -28.71
CA GLY A 386 -1.55 -2.15 -27.82
C GLY A 386 -2.88 -2.27 -28.57
N LEU A 387 -3.02 -1.63 -29.75
CA LEU A 387 -4.24 -1.72 -30.55
C LEU A 387 -4.40 -3.09 -31.20
N LYS A 388 -3.30 -3.70 -31.65
CA LYS A 388 -3.27 -5.07 -32.19
C LYS A 388 -3.69 -6.08 -31.13
N THR A 389 -3.06 -6.01 -29.95
CA THR A 389 -3.39 -6.83 -28.79
C THR A 389 -4.88 -6.73 -28.45
N TYR A 390 -5.41 -5.50 -28.34
CA TYR A 390 -6.83 -5.30 -28.05
C TYR A 390 -7.75 -5.95 -29.09
N LYS A 391 -7.47 -5.73 -30.40
CA LYS A 391 -8.28 -6.28 -31.49
C LYS A 391 -8.27 -7.81 -31.49
N GLU A 392 -7.13 -8.42 -31.21
CA GLU A 392 -7.03 -9.87 -31.14
C GLU A 392 -7.79 -10.44 -29.94
N MET A 393 -7.63 -9.84 -28.74
CA MET A 393 -8.37 -10.23 -27.56
C MET A 393 -9.90 -10.06 -27.75
N ALA A 394 -10.33 -8.99 -28.42
CA ALA A 394 -11.73 -8.78 -28.81
C ALA A 394 -12.23 -9.86 -29.78
N ARG A 395 -11.41 -10.25 -30.76
CA ARG A 395 -11.72 -11.34 -31.69
C ARG A 395 -11.89 -12.68 -30.96
N PHE A 396 -11.00 -13.02 -30.02
CA PHE A 396 -11.17 -14.21 -29.17
C PHE A 396 -12.47 -14.18 -28.37
N ARG A 397 -12.80 -13.03 -27.76
CA ARG A 397 -14.07 -12.86 -27.04
C ARG A 397 -15.27 -13.11 -27.96
N GLU A 398 -15.31 -12.49 -29.13
CA GLU A 398 -16.41 -12.59 -30.09
C GLU A 398 -16.57 -14.01 -30.65
N THR A 399 -15.48 -14.69 -30.96
CA THR A 399 -15.52 -16.07 -31.45
C THR A 399 -15.95 -17.05 -30.34
N MET A 400 -15.55 -16.83 -29.09
CA MET A 400 -16.07 -17.59 -27.94
C MET A 400 -17.56 -17.32 -27.67
N GLN A 401 -18.03 -16.08 -27.81
CA GLN A 401 -19.46 -15.75 -27.75
C GLN A 401 -20.26 -16.54 -28.80
N ALA A 402 -19.78 -16.55 -30.04
CA ALA A 402 -20.38 -17.31 -31.13
C ALA A 402 -20.38 -18.83 -30.87
N MET A 403 -19.27 -19.37 -30.34
CA MET A 403 -19.18 -20.77 -29.93
C MET A 403 -20.24 -21.10 -28.85
N VAL A 404 -20.28 -20.32 -27.77
CA VAL A 404 -21.21 -20.53 -26.66
C VAL A 404 -22.66 -20.48 -27.12
N ALA A 405 -23.04 -19.49 -27.92
CA ALA A 405 -24.39 -19.40 -28.47
C ALA A 405 -24.74 -20.61 -29.34
N LYS A 406 -23.87 -21.00 -30.28
CA LYS A 406 -24.16 -22.13 -31.18
C LYS A 406 -24.17 -23.48 -30.45
N LYS A 407 -23.18 -23.76 -29.58
CA LYS A 407 -23.11 -25.00 -28.81
C LYS A 407 -24.28 -25.12 -27.83
N SER A 408 -24.72 -23.99 -27.26
CA SER A 408 -25.85 -23.96 -26.35
C SER A 408 -27.23 -23.86 -26.98
N LYS A 409 -27.30 -23.86 -28.32
CA LYS A 409 -28.55 -23.63 -29.05
C LYS A 409 -29.23 -22.34 -28.59
N PHE A 410 -28.44 -21.29 -28.43
CA PHE A 410 -28.83 -19.93 -28.04
C PHE A 410 -29.47 -19.82 -26.64
N LYS A 411 -29.13 -20.76 -25.73
CA LYS A 411 -29.60 -20.74 -24.34
C LYS A 411 -28.66 -20.02 -23.38
N LEU A 412 -27.42 -19.78 -23.79
CA LEU A 412 -26.41 -19.10 -22.97
C LEU A 412 -25.96 -17.81 -23.67
N GLY A 413 -25.88 -16.74 -22.88
CA GLY A 413 -25.08 -15.55 -23.19
C GLY A 413 -23.70 -15.64 -22.56
N ALA A 414 -23.00 -14.51 -22.48
CA ALA A 414 -21.69 -14.43 -21.87
C ALA A 414 -21.47 -13.10 -21.14
N VAL A 415 -20.65 -13.16 -20.09
CA VAL A 415 -20.08 -12.00 -19.42
C VAL A 415 -18.58 -12.07 -19.55
N THR A 416 -17.97 -11.00 -20.06
CA THR A 416 -16.52 -10.82 -20.09
C THR A 416 -16.16 -9.64 -19.23
N TRP A 417 -15.03 -9.67 -18.53
CA TRP A 417 -14.58 -8.51 -17.77
C TRP A 417 -13.07 -8.34 -17.76
N GLU A 418 -12.65 -7.10 -17.60
CA GLU A 418 -11.27 -6.71 -17.37
C GLU A 418 -11.16 -5.83 -16.13
N ILE A 419 -10.09 -6.04 -15.36
CA ILE A 419 -9.72 -5.15 -14.26
C ILE A 419 -8.43 -4.46 -14.70
N SER A 420 -8.58 -3.29 -15.32
CA SER A 420 -7.46 -2.48 -15.81
C SER A 420 -6.95 -1.61 -14.67
N ARG A 421 -5.78 -1.95 -14.13
CA ARG A 421 -5.17 -1.23 -13.00
C ARG A 421 -3.67 -1.22 -13.11
N ALA A 422 -3.04 -0.06 -12.88
CA ALA A 422 -1.57 0.07 -12.95
C ALA A 422 -0.84 -0.82 -11.91
N ASN A 423 -1.49 -1.13 -10.79
CA ASN A 423 -0.94 -2.01 -9.76
C ASN A 423 -1.12 -3.52 -10.04
N ASN A 424 -1.77 -3.89 -11.14
CA ASN A 424 -1.79 -5.28 -11.58
C ASN A 424 -0.45 -5.66 -12.22
N ILE A 425 -0.27 -6.95 -12.50
CA ILE A 425 0.98 -7.48 -13.05
C ILE A 425 0.83 -7.78 -14.54
N HIS A 426 -0.32 -8.34 -14.93
CA HIS A 426 -0.55 -8.82 -16.28
C HIS A 426 -2.02 -8.65 -16.68
N LEU A 427 -2.25 -8.00 -17.82
CA LEU A 427 -3.55 -7.84 -18.44
C LEU A 427 -4.16 -9.19 -18.83
N HIS A 428 -5.37 -9.43 -18.36
CA HIS A 428 -6.18 -10.56 -18.78
C HIS A 428 -7.66 -10.21 -18.70
N TRP A 429 -8.43 -10.79 -19.61
CA TRP A 429 -9.89 -10.77 -19.57
C TRP A 429 -10.38 -12.13 -19.12
N GLN A 430 -11.42 -12.14 -18.30
CA GLN A 430 -12.12 -13.38 -17.95
C GLN A 430 -13.42 -13.45 -18.72
N PHE A 431 -13.72 -14.62 -19.27
CA PHE A 431 -14.90 -14.92 -20.06
C PHE A 431 -15.70 -16.02 -19.37
N LEU A 432 -16.99 -15.79 -19.13
CA LEU A 432 -17.89 -16.74 -18.47
C LEU A 432 -19.27 -16.79 -19.14
N PRO A 433 -19.76 -17.96 -19.56
CA PRO A 433 -21.14 -18.13 -19.97
C PRO A 433 -22.13 -17.91 -18.83
N VAL A 434 -23.30 -17.40 -19.18
CA VAL A 434 -24.42 -17.21 -18.24
C VAL A 434 -25.74 -17.57 -18.93
N PRO A 435 -26.74 -18.08 -18.20
CA PRO A 435 -28.09 -18.28 -18.75
C PRO A 435 -28.62 -17.01 -19.41
N ILE A 436 -29.15 -17.14 -20.63
CA ILE A 436 -29.58 -16.00 -21.43
C ILE A 436 -30.69 -15.20 -20.75
N ASP A 437 -31.56 -15.87 -19.99
CA ASP A 437 -32.64 -15.24 -19.22
C ASP A 437 -32.11 -14.20 -18.21
N LEU A 438 -30.96 -14.44 -17.59
CA LEU A 438 -30.35 -13.49 -16.66
C LEU A 438 -29.88 -12.21 -17.37
N VAL A 439 -29.42 -12.35 -18.61
CA VAL A 439 -28.96 -11.22 -19.44
C VAL A 439 -30.17 -10.44 -19.96
N ARG A 440 -31.12 -11.10 -20.60
CA ARG A 440 -32.30 -10.47 -21.23
C ARG A 440 -33.20 -9.77 -20.23
N ARG A 441 -33.32 -10.31 -19.00
CA ARG A 441 -34.07 -9.67 -17.90
C ARG A 441 -33.29 -8.55 -17.20
N GLY A 442 -32.06 -8.25 -17.63
CA GLY A 442 -31.21 -7.22 -17.01
C GLY A 442 -30.66 -7.58 -15.63
N LEU A 443 -30.77 -8.84 -15.21
CA LEU A 443 -30.35 -9.28 -13.86
C LEU A 443 -28.84 -9.26 -13.70
N VAL A 444 -28.08 -9.51 -14.78
CA VAL A 444 -26.62 -9.40 -14.73
C VAL A 444 -26.20 -7.95 -14.44
N GLU A 445 -26.72 -7.00 -15.20
CA GLU A 445 -26.44 -5.57 -14.99
C GLU A 445 -26.87 -5.11 -13.59
N ALA A 446 -28.08 -5.48 -13.18
CA ALA A 446 -28.59 -5.14 -11.85
C ALA A 446 -27.71 -5.76 -10.75
N GLY A 447 -27.27 -7.01 -10.92
CA GLY A 447 -26.37 -7.69 -9.98
C GLY A 447 -25.05 -6.95 -9.79
N PHE A 448 -24.42 -6.50 -10.88
CA PHE A 448 -23.20 -5.70 -10.79
C PHE A 448 -23.43 -4.35 -10.09
N LYS A 449 -24.49 -3.63 -10.43
CA LYS A 449 -24.83 -2.33 -9.82
C LYS A 449 -25.12 -2.46 -8.32
N VAL A 450 -25.98 -3.40 -7.94
CA VAL A 450 -26.38 -3.63 -6.55
C VAL A 450 -25.20 -4.11 -5.71
N GLU A 451 -24.37 -5.04 -6.20
CA GLU A 451 -23.21 -5.51 -5.44
C GLU A 451 -22.11 -4.46 -5.33
N ALA A 452 -21.96 -3.56 -6.31
CA ALA A 452 -21.07 -2.41 -6.19
C ALA A 452 -21.56 -1.44 -5.10
N GLU A 453 -22.86 -1.13 -5.09
CA GLU A 453 -23.47 -0.28 -4.05
C GLU A 453 -23.33 -0.89 -2.65
N ASN A 454 -23.63 -2.18 -2.49
CA ASN A 454 -23.46 -2.91 -1.22
C ASN A 454 -22.03 -2.84 -0.69
N ARG A 455 -21.03 -2.76 -1.59
CA ARG A 455 -19.60 -2.66 -1.23
C ARG A 455 -19.10 -1.23 -1.12
N ARG A 456 -19.97 -0.25 -1.40
CA ARG A 456 -19.67 1.18 -1.48
C ARG A 456 -18.60 1.49 -2.52
N TYR A 457 -18.66 0.81 -3.67
CA TYR A 457 -17.87 1.18 -4.85
C TYR A 457 -18.57 2.29 -5.64
N PRO A 458 -17.82 3.05 -6.47
CA PRO A 458 -18.42 3.98 -7.41
C PRO A 458 -19.48 3.31 -8.29
N ALA A 459 -20.49 4.08 -8.70
CA ALA A 459 -21.57 3.56 -9.51
C ALA A 459 -21.07 3.13 -10.90
N PHE A 460 -21.60 2.02 -11.41
CA PHE A 460 -21.37 1.61 -12.80
C PHE A 460 -22.01 2.58 -13.78
N GLN A 461 -21.25 2.98 -14.78
CA GLN A 461 -21.71 3.76 -15.93
C GLN A 461 -21.87 2.85 -17.14
N THR A 462 -22.91 3.07 -17.94
CA THR A 462 -23.00 2.44 -19.26
C THR A 462 -22.22 3.31 -20.24
N GLN A 463 -21.03 2.85 -20.60
CA GLN A 463 -20.08 3.59 -21.40
C GLN A 463 -19.30 2.60 -22.26
N GLU A 464 -19.07 2.96 -23.52
CA GLU A 464 -18.19 2.23 -24.43
C GLU A 464 -16.82 2.90 -24.40
N LEU A 465 -15.78 2.13 -24.02
CA LEU A 465 -14.40 2.62 -23.93
C LEU A 465 -13.55 2.30 -25.17
N ASP A 466 -14.12 1.67 -26.20
CA ASP A 466 -13.36 1.13 -27.33
C ASP A 466 -12.14 0.32 -26.86
N SER A 467 -10.93 0.64 -27.31
CA SER A 467 -9.70 -0.01 -26.89
C SER A 467 -9.24 0.36 -25.47
N ALA A 468 -9.84 1.40 -24.87
CA ALA A 468 -9.44 1.98 -23.59
C ALA A 468 -7.97 2.46 -23.50
N ILE A 469 -7.26 2.57 -24.64
CA ILE A 469 -5.86 3.03 -24.68
C ILE A 469 -5.76 4.48 -24.18
N ASP A 470 -6.66 5.35 -24.61
CA ASP A 470 -6.68 6.76 -24.21
C ASP A 470 -7.34 7.01 -22.84
N HIS A 471 -7.90 5.95 -22.24
CA HIS A 471 -8.61 6.07 -20.98
C HIS A 471 -7.62 6.18 -19.81
N VAL A 472 -7.81 7.21 -18.98
CA VAL A 472 -6.93 7.49 -17.84
C VAL A 472 -7.57 7.02 -16.54
N GLY A 473 -6.77 6.34 -15.73
CA GLY A 473 -7.16 5.85 -14.40
C GLY A 473 -7.53 4.37 -14.38
N ASP A 474 -7.62 3.82 -13.17
CA ASP A 474 -7.98 2.43 -12.93
C ASP A 474 -9.49 2.21 -13.13
N PHE A 475 -9.89 1.07 -13.71
CA PHE A 475 -11.30 0.73 -13.90
C PHE A 475 -11.55 -0.78 -13.96
N LEU A 476 -12.78 -1.16 -13.62
CA LEU A 476 -13.38 -2.45 -13.98
C LEU A 476 -14.32 -2.20 -15.17
N ARG A 477 -14.13 -2.95 -16.25
CA ARG A 477 -15.03 -2.97 -17.41
C ARG A 477 -15.65 -4.35 -17.56
N VAL A 478 -16.95 -4.37 -17.82
CA VAL A 478 -17.75 -5.59 -17.94
C VAL A 478 -18.56 -5.52 -19.23
N TRP A 479 -18.35 -6.48 -20.12
CA TRP A 479 -19.15 -6.71 -21.31
C TRP A 479 -20.19 -7.78 -21.02
N ILE A 480 -21.45 -7.44 -21.22
CA ILE A 480 -22.59 -8.35 -21.10
C ILE A 480 -23.12 -8.58 -22.51
N TRP A 481 -23.22 -9.85 -22.91
CA TRP A 481 -23.59 -10.22 -24.26
C TRP A 481 -24.58 -11.38 -24.27
N SER A 482 -25.52 -11.35 -25.21
CA SER A 482 -26.42 -12.47 -25.51
C SER A 482 -26.87 -12.46 -26.96
N ASP A 483 -27.08 -13.66 -27.51
CA ASP A 483 -27.73 -13.91 -28.78
C ASP A 483 -28.76 -15.03 -28.58
N ASP A 484 -30.03 -14.75 -28.85
CA ASP A 484 -31.13 -15.72 -28.80
C ASP A 484 -31.50 -16.27 -30.18
N GLY A 485 -30.81 -15.86 -31.25
CA GLY A 485 -31.10 -16.25 -32.63
C GLY A 485 -32.35 -15.59 -33.25
N ASP A 486 -33.32 -15.19 -32.42
CA ASP A 486 -34.61 -14.65 -32.85
C ASP A 486 -34.63 -13.10 -32.83
N THR A 487 -34.31 -12.50 -31.67
CA THR A 487 -34.34 -11.03 -31.49
C THR A 487 -32.99 -10.38 -31.82
N GLY A 488 -31.97 -11.19 -32.07
CA GLY A 488 -30.63 -10.76 -32.46
C GLY A 488 -29.73 -10.45 -31.28
N ILE A 489 -28.54 -9.95 -31.58
CA ILE A 489 -27.48 -9.75 -30.59
C ILE A 489 -27.78 -8.53 -29.70
N GLN A 490 -27.67 -8.72 -28.38
CA GLN A 490 -27.66 -7.64 -27.40
C GLN A 490 -26.29 -7.59 -26.71
N GLY A 491 -25.64 -6.44 -26.79
CA GLY A 491 -24.40 -6.13 -26.10
C GLY A 491 -24.58 -4.93 -25.18
N LYS A 492 -23.94 -4.96 -24.02
CA LYS A 492 -23.87 -3.81 -23.11
C LYS A 492 -22.51 -3.76 -22.42
N GLU A 493 -21.98 -2.55 -22.28
CA GLU A 493 -20.72 -2.30 -21.59
C GLU A 493 -20.97 -1.49 -20.32
N LEU A 494 -20.41 -1.97 -19.20
CA LEU A 494 -20.47 -1.31 -17.90
C LEU A 494 -19.06 -1.01 -17.41
N VAL A 495 -18.84 0.23 -16.97
CA VAL A 495 -17.56 0.72 -16.47
C VAL A 495 -17.72 1.22 -15.04
N LEU A 496 -16.84 0.77 -14.16
CA LEU A 496 -16.70 1.27 -12.79
C LEU A 496 -15.28 1.77 -12.62
N HIS A 497 -15.14 3.07 -12.40
CA HIS A 497 -13.84 3.67 -12.09
C HIS A 497 -13.41 3.28 -10.68
N ILE A 498 -12.18 2.82 -10.56
CA ILE A 498 -11.59 2.38 -9.30
C ILE A 498 -10.74 3.53 -8.77
N ASP A 499 -11.11 4.07 -7.62
CA ASP A 499 -10.36 5.14 -6.97
C ASP A 499 -9.11 4.59 -6.29
N ASP A 500 -7.96 5.26 -6.48
CA ASP A 500 -6.66 4.97 -5.87
C ASP A 500 -6.70 4.91 -4.34
N SER A 501 -7.66 5.60 -3.73
CA SER A 501 -7.88 5.62 -2.28
C SER A 501 -8.54 4.32 -1.75
N SER A 502 -9.11 3.49 -2.63
CA SER A 502 -10.03 2.41 -2.28
C SER A 502 -9.48 1.01 -2.58
N ARG A 503 -9.73 0.04 -1.68
CA ARG A 503 -9.37 -1.37 -1.90
C ARG A 503 -10.42 -1.99 -2.79
N PHE A 504 -10.01 -2.32 -4.00
CA PHE A 504 -10.82 -3.08 -4.94
C PHE A 504 -10.59 -4.59 -4.78
N ASP A 505 -11.67 -5.37 -4.66
CA ASP A 505 -11.62 -6.82 -4.59
C ASP A 505 -11.50 -7.41 -6.00
N LEU A 506 -10.34 -7.97 -6.35
CA LEU A 506 -10.10 -8.56 -7.68
C LEU A 506 -11.00 -9.76 -8.00
N GLN A 507 -11.66 -10.36 -7.00
CA GLN A 507 -12.66 -11.42 -7.20
C GLN A 507 -14.09 -10.87 -7.28
N PHE A 508 -14.28 -9.54 -7.31
CA PHE A 508 -15.60 -8.92 -7.32
C PHE A 508 -16.48 -9.42 -8.48
N PRO A 509 -16.05 -9.40 -9.76
CA PRO A 509 -16.89 -9.91 -10.85
C PRO A 509 -17.26 -11.39 -10.68
N ARG A 510 -16.30 -12.22 -10.26
CA ARG A 510 -16.55 -13.63 -9.95
C ARG A 510 -17.62 -13.79 -8.87
N LYS A 511 -17.57 -12.99 -7.79
CA LYS A 511 -18.54 -13.05 -6.69
C LYS A 511 -19.95 -12.63 -7.13
N VAL A 512 -20.06 -11.60 -7.98
CA VAL A 512 -21.34 -11.20 -8.57
C VAL A 512 -21.94 -12.35 -9.39
N LEU A 513 -21.14 -12.92 -10.30
CA LEU A 513 -21.59 -14.02 -11.16
C LEU A 513 -21.90 -15.29 -10.38
N ALA A 514 -21.12 -15.58 -9.33
CA ALA A 514 -21.38 -16.71 -8.44
C ALA A 514 -22.73 -16.58 -7.73
N LYS A 515 -23.09 -15.39 -7.22
CA LYS A 515 -24.42 -15.15 -6.63
C LYS A 515 -25.55 -15.33 -7.65
N LEU A 516 -25.37 -14.78 -8.85
CA LEU A 516 -26.37 -14.89 -9.94
C LEU A 516 -26.58 -16.34 -10.39
N LEU A 517 -25.52 -17.15 -10.38
CA LEU A 517 -25.55 -18.57 -10.75
C LEU A 517 -25.84 -19.50 -9.57
N GLN A 518 -26.03 -18.97 -8.35
CA GLN A 518 -26.23 -19.74 -7.11
C GLN A 518 -25.05 -20.70 -6.79
N LEU A 519 -23.83 -20.21 -7.00
CA LEU A 519 -22.55 -20.91 -6.79
C LEU A 519 -21.73 -20.23 -5.68
N ASP A 520 -22.40 -19.76 -4.62
CA ASP A 520 -21.79 -19.01 -3.50
C ASP A 520 -20.64 -19.77 -2.82
N ASN A 521 -20.73 -21.10 -2.76
CA ASN A 521 -19.67 -21.97 -2.24
C ASN A 521 -18.39 -21.99 -3.11
N ARG A 522 -18.39 -21.32 -4.27
CA ARG A 522 -17.27 -21.28 -5.22
C ARG A 522 -16.70 -19.87 -5.43
N PHE A 523 -16.98 -18.94 -4.51
CA PHE A 523 -16.44 -17.57 -4.56
C PHE A 523 -14.91 -17.53 -4.64
N ARG A 524 -14.23 -18.45 -3.95
CA ARG A 524 -12.78 -18.57 -3.96
C ARG A 524 -12.38 -19.69 -4.91
N TRP A 525 -11.65 -19.34 -5.97
CA TRP A 525 -11.20 -20.32 -6.96
C TRP A 525 -10.22 -21.35 -6.36
N GLN A 526 -9.46 -21.00 -5.32
CA GLN A 526 -8.55 -21.91 -4.62
C GLN A 526 -9.26 -23.11 -3.98
N ASP A 527 -10.51 -22.92 -3.55
CA ASP A 527 -11.27 -23.95 -2.84
C ASP A 527 -11.88 -24.98 -3.82
N VAL A 528 -11.78 -24.71 -5.13
CA VAL A 528 -12.36 -25.52 -6.21
C VAL A 528 -11.33 -25.84 -7.31
N VAL A 529 -10.05 -25.92 -6.93
CA VAL A 529 -8.98 -26.31 -7.86
C VAL A 529 -9.19 -27.76 -8.31
N GLN A 530 -9.04 -27.98 -9.60
CA GLN A 530 -9.18 -29.29 -10.24
C GLN A 530 -7.82 -29.99 -10.31
N SER A 531 -7.82 -31.31 -10.45
CA SER A 531 -6.61 -32.07 -10.74
C SER A 531 -6.07 -31.74 -12.15
N THR A 532 -4.77 -31.93 -12.37
CA THR A 532 -4.15 -31.75 -13.70
C THR A 532 -4.85 -32.56 -14.79
N GLN A 533 -5.37 -33.75 -14.46
CA GLN A 533 -6.15 -34.58 -15.37
C GLN A 533 -7.47 -33.92 -15.76
N GLU A 534 -8.25 -33.44 -14.79
CA GLU A 534 -9.52 -32.74 -15.03
C GLU A 534 -9.31 -31.41 -15.79
N GLU A 535 -8.24 -30.68 -15.47
CA GLU A 535 -7.83 -29.46 -16.19
C GLU A 535 -7.50 -29.78 -17.66
N THR A 536 -6.71 -30.83 -17.90
CA THR A 536 -6.34 -31.29 -19.25
C THR A 536 -7.56 -31.75 -20.05
N GLU A 537 -8.46 -32.50 -19.42
CA GLU A 537 -9.70 -32.95 -20.06
C GLU A 537 -10.59 -31.76 -20.43
N SER A 538 -10.79 -30.82 -19.51
CA SER A 538 -11.59 -29.61 -19.76
C SER A 538 -11.00 -28.77 -20.89
N ALA A 539 -9.67 -28.58 -20.91
CA ALA A 539 -8.98 -27.85 -21.97
C ALA A 539 -9.12 -28.55 -23.33
N ASN A 540 -9.02 -29.88 -23.38
CA ASN A 540 -9.21 -30.64 -24.63
C ASN A 540 -10.66 -30.58 -25.13
N GLN A 541 -11.63 -30.66 -24.22
CA GLN A 541 -13.05 -30.51 -24.57
C GLN A 541 -13.35 -29.11 -25.12
N PHE A 542 -12.75 -28.07 -24.53
CA PHE A 542 -12.83 -26.71 -25.07
C PHE A 542 -12.19 -26.62 -26.46
N LYS A 543 -10.96 -27.12 -26.65
CA LYS A 543 -10.25 -27.10 -27.95
C LYS A 543 -11.09 -27.74 -29.06
N GLU A 544 -11.70 -28.89 -28.79
CA GLU A 544 -12.58 -29.56 -29.76
C GLU A 544 -13.87 -28.77 -30.02
N ALA A 545 -14.43 -28.16 -28.98
CA ALA A 545 -15.61 -27.33 -29.11
C ALA A 545 -15.32 -26.02 -29.88
N PHE A 546 -14.17 -25.40 -29.65
CA PHE A 546 -13.78 -24.09 -30.18
C PHE A 546 -13.18 -24.16 -31.58
N LYS A 547 -12.73 -25.34 -32.04
CA LYS A 547 -12.09 -25.55 -33.35
C LYS A 547 -12.75 -24.84 -34.55
N PRO A 548 -14.09 -24.79 -34.73
CA PRO A 548 -14.71 -24.05 -35.84
C PRO A 548 -14.61 -22.53 -35.76
N TRP A 549 -14.30 -21.99 -34.59
CA TRP A 549 -14.22 -20.56 -34.27
C TRP A 549 -12.79 -20.08 -34.01
N ASP A 550 -11.85 -21.02 -33.95
CA ASP A 550 -10.45 -20.76 -33.64
C ASP A 550 -9.74 -20.16 -34.86
N PHE A 551 -9.57 -18.84 -34.85
CA PHE A 551 -9.02 -18.10 -35.98
C PHE A 551 -7.49 -18.12 -36.06
N THR A 552 -6.82 -18.67 -35.05
CA THR A 552 -5.36 -18.75 -34.98
C THR A 552 -4.80 -19.99 -35.67
N ARG A 553 -5.68 -20.95 -35.98
CA ARG A 553 -5.32 -22.11 -36.78
C ARG A 553 -5.26 -21.66 -38.24
N GLU A 554 -4.11 -21.89 -38.87
CA GLU A 554 -3.97 -21.77 -40.32
C GLU A 554 -5.12 -22.55 -41.00
N THR A 555 -5.88 -21.85 -41.83
CA THR A 555 -6.90 -22.46 -42.71
C THR A 555 -6.28 -23.41 -43.72
#